data_AF-A0A4D4KLN5-F1
#
_entry.id   AF-A0A4D4KLN5-F1
#
_cell.length_a   1.000
_cell.length_b   1.000
_cell.length_c   1.000
_cell.angle_alpha   90.00
_cell.angle_beta   90.00
_cell.angle_gamma   90.00
#
_symmetry.space_group_name_H-M   'P 1'
#
loop_
_entity.id
_entity.type
_entity.pdbx_description
1 polymer ?
#
loop_
_entity_poly.entity_id
_entity_poly.type
_entity_poly.pdbx_seq_one_letter_code
_entity_poly.pdbx_strand_id
1 'polypeptide(L)'
;MARIAREFTRNAERTRGRSMIATGAGTNHWFHSDTIYRAFLALTTMTGCQGVNGGGWAHYVGQEKVRPLTGFQPLAFAFDWQRRAAVTRLRIPLEYLAELFTAGDTDVVAGVLMKLTALRSYMRARALGEPGHEAVLKAVGLTPRNGEELHRLLAVAKYADRYVVPAAHKEDAAALTAMGNRCPVESPDSGRRRVPLGMPVPRRDNPAGGRP
;
A
#
# COMPACT_ATOMS: atom_id res chain seq x y z
N MET A 1 -23.10 -3.43 49.24
CA MET A 1 -22.72 -2.67 48.03
C MET A 1 -21.72 -1.55 48.29
N ALA A 2 -21.91 -0.68 49.29
CA ALA A 2 -20.98 0.43 49.55
C ALA A 2 -19.51 0.04 49.78
N ARG A 3 -19.24 -1.14 50.37
CA ARG A 3 -17.87 -1.67 50.55
C ARG A 3 -17.16 -1.90 49.20
N ILE A 4 -17.79 -2.65 48.29
CA ILE A 4 -17.20 -3.01 47.00
C ILE A 4 -16.96 -1.78 46.13
N ALA A 5 -17.90 -0.82 46.13
CA ALA A 5 -17.71 0.44 45.42
C ALA A 5 -16.48 1.22 45.92
N ARG A 6 -16.27 1.25 47.24
CA ARG A 6 -15.08 1.89 47.85
C ARG A 6 -13.80 1.14 47.53
N GLU A 7 -13.81 -0.19 47.60
CA GLU A 7 -12.64 -1.02 47.26
C GLU A 7 -12.25 -0.88 45.79
N PHE A 8 -13.24 -0.90 44.88
CA PHE A 8 -13.05 -0.70 43.45
C PHE A 8 -12.43 0.66 43.15
N THR A 9 -12.99 1.73 43.74
CA THR A 9 -12.51 3.11 43.55
C THR A 9 -11.12 3.30 44.16
N ARG A 10 -10.88 2.76 45.36
CA ARG A 10 -9.56 2.82 46.03
C ARG A 10 -8.49 2.07 45.23
N ASN A 11 -8.81 0.93 44.64
CA ASN A 11 -7.88 0.22 43.76
C ASN A 11 -7.59 1.05 42.51
N ALA A 12 -8.62 1.59 41.86
CA ALA A 12 -8.45 2.43 40.67
C ALA A 12 -7.56 3.65 40.98
N GLU A 13 -7.80 4.33 42.09
CA GLU A 13 -6.99 5.47 42.54
C GLU A 13 -5.52 5.08 42.76
N ARG A 14 -5.27 4.04 43.56
CA ARG A 14 -3.89 3.59 43.89
C ARG A 14 -3.12 3.10 42.68
N THR A 15 -3.80 2.55 41.69
CA THR A 15 -3.17 1.89 40.52
C THR A 15 -3.21 2.74 39.26
N ARG A 16 -3.76 3.96 39.32
CA ARG A 16 -3.99 4.86 38.17
C ARG A 16 -4.90 4.23 37.10
N GLY A 17 -6.05 3.70 37.54
CA GLY A 17 -7.12 3.20 36.67
C GLY A 17 -7.10 1.69 36.40
N ARG A 18 -6.36 0.87 37.16
CA ARG A 18 -6.29 -0.60 36.94
C ARG A 18 -7.38 -1.36 37.70
N SER A 19 -8.64 -0.95 37.50
CA SER A 19 -9.82 -1.70 37.91
C SER A 19 -10.67 -2.03 36.68
N MET A 20 -11.09 -3.28 36.55
CA MET A 20 -11.79 -3.79 35.36
C MET A 20 -13.12 -4.43 35.72
N ILE A 21 -14.10 -4.28 34.84
CA ILE A 21 -15.38 -5.02 34.87
C ILE A 21 -15.40 -5.97 33.67
N ALA A 22 -15.26 -7.26 33.92
CA ALA A 22 -15.45 -8.30 32.92
C ALA A 22 -16.94 -8.71 32.89
N THR A 23 -17.52 -8.73 31.70
CA THR A 23 -18.96 -8.95 31.52
C THR A 23 -19.25 -9.72 30.23
N GLY A 24 -20.44 -10.31 30.12
CA GLY A 24 -20.85 -11.10 28.95
C GLY A 24 -22.37 -11.22 28.82
N ALA A 25 -22.82 -12.32 28.23
CA ALA A 25 -24.23 -12.56 27.90
C ALA A 25 -25.17 -12.45 29.12
N GLY A 26 -24.71 -12.80 30.32
CA GLY A 26 -25.54 -12.73 31.55
C GLY A 26 -26.02 -11.33 31.93
N THR A 27 -25.38 -10.28 31.42
CA THR A 27 -25.84 -8.88 31.54
C THR A 27 -26.37 -8.33 30.22
N ASN A 28 -25.89 -8.86 29.08
CA ASN A 28 -26.28 -8.38 27.74
C ASN A 28 -27.65 -8.90 27.29
N HIS A 29 -28.03 -10.12 27.67
CA HIS A 29 -29.25 -10.76 27.17
C HIS A 29 -30.49 -10.44 28.01
N TRP A 30 -30.49 -9.29 28.67
CA TRP A 30 -31.65 -8.75 29.37
C TRP A 30 -32.32 -7.66 28.54
N PHE A 31 -33.63 -7.52 28.67
CA PHE A 31 -34.41 -6.48 27.97
C PHE A 31 -33.85 -5.07 28.20
N HIS A 32 -33.30 -4.81 29.39
CA HIS A 32 -32.67 -3.53 29.75
C HIS A 32 -31.13 -3.61 29.83
N SER A 33 -30.50 -4.34 28.92
CA SER A 33 -29.04 -4.46 28.89
C SER A 33 -28.32 -3.11 28.76
N ASP A 34 -28.87 -2.18 27.99
CA ASP A 34 -28.30 -0.83 27.84
C ASP A 34 -28.12 -0.12 29.20
N THR A 35 -29.14 -0.16 30.06
CA THR A 35 -29.09 0.42 31.41
C THR A 35 -27.97 -0.20 32.25
N ILE A 36 -27.81 -1.52 32.16
CA ILE A 36 -26.77 -2.26 32.88
C ILE A 36 -25.38 -1.89 32.35
N TYR A 37 -25.20 -1.83 31.03
CA TYR A 37 -23.92 -1.49 30.40
C TYR A 37 -23.52 -0.05 30.69
N ARG A 38 -24.47 0.89 30.64
CA ARG A 38 -24.23 2.29 30.98
C ARG A 38 -23.81 2.47 32.44
N ALA A 39 -24.33 1.66 33.37
CA ALA A 39 -23.87 1.67 34.75
C ALA A 39 -22.38 1.25 34.87
N PHE A 40 -21.96 0.21 34.15
CA PHE A 40 -20.56 -0.22 34.11
C PHE A 40 -19.64 0.83 33.47
N LEU A 41 -20.06 1.38 32.33
CA LEU A 41 -19.32 2.41 31.62
C LEU A 41 -19.20 3.69 32.45
N ALA A 42 -20.27 4.11 33.13
CA ALA A 42 -20.23 5.27 34.01
C ALA A 42 -19.21 5.06 35.14
N LEU A 43 -19.25 3.91 35.83
CA LEU A 43 -18.31 3.62 36.92
C LEU A 43 -16.85 3.61 36.44
N THR A 44 -16.56 2.90 35.35
CA THR A 44 -15.20 2.79 34.80
C THR A 44 -14.69 4.10 34.22
N THR A 45 -15.59 4.96 33.72
CA THR A 45 -15.24 6.31 33.25
C THR A 45 -14.95 7.25 34.42
N MET A 46 -15.82 7.28 35.44
CA MET A 46 -15.62 8.12 36.64
C MET A 46 -14.35 7.76 37.43
N THR A 47 -13.95 6.49 37.40
CA THR A 47 -12.74 6.01 38.08
C THR A 47 -11.49 6.04 37.18
N GLY A 48 -11.57 6.58 35.96
CA GLY A 48 -10.43 6.73 35.05
C GLY A 48 -9.84 5.41 34.58
N CYS A 49 -10.64 4.34 34.49
CA CYS A 49 -10.17 3.01 34.13
C CYS A 49 -10.17 2.75 32.62
N GLN A 50 -10.87 3.57 31.83
CA GLN A 50 -10.95 3.41 30.37
C GLN A 50 -9.60 3.69 29.69
N GLY A 51 -9.17 2.78 28.82
CA GLY A 51 -7.89 2.91 28.09
C GLY A 51 -6.64 2.57 28.90
N VAL A 52 -6.78 2.14 30.16
CA VAL A 52 -5.66 1.75 31.02
C VAL A 52 -5.41 0.25 30.93
N ASN A 53 -4.15 -0.17 30.80
CA ASN A 53 -3.80 -1.60 30.84
C ASN A 53 -4.16 -2.19 32.22
N GLY A 54 -5.01 -3.22 32.22
CA GLY A 54 -5.56 -3.82 33.44
C GLY A 54 -6.80 -3.09 33.99
N GLY A 55 -7.33 -2.10 33.27
CA GLY A 55 -8.54 -1.37 33.62
C GLY A 55 -9.62 -1.41 32.54
N GLY A 56 -10.84 -1.00 32.90
CA GLY A 56 -11.89 -0.63 31.95
C GLY A 56 -13.03 -1.65 31.82
N TRP A 57 -13.73 -1.57 30.69
CA TRP A 57 -14.86 -2.42 30.35
C TRP A 57 -14.41 -3.55 29.42
N ALA A 58 -14.52 -4.79 29.89
CA ALA A 58 -14.08 -5.98 29.17
C ALA A 58 -15.29 -6.86 28.85
N HIS A 59 -15.88 -6.63 27.67
CA HIS A 59 -17.03 -7.36 27.17
C HIS A 59 -16.61 -8.59 26.37
N TYR A 60 -17.15 -9.75 26.75
CA TYR A 60 -16.90 -11.02 26.08
C TYR A 60 -18.22 -11.73 25.78
N VAL A 61 -18.55 -11.83 24.49
CA VAL A 61 -19.68 -12.61 23.97
C VAL A 61 -19.21 -13.41 22.75
N GLY A 62 -19.57 -12.99 21.55
CA GLY A 62 -19.21 -13.68 20.31
C GLY A 62 -17.78 -13.42 19.86
N GLN A 63 -17.34 -14.18 18.86
CA GLN A 63 -16.07 -13.96 18.17
C GLN A 63 -16.19 -12.84 17.13
N GLU A 64 -16.50 -11.63 17.58
CA GLU A 64 -16.75 -10.47 16.70
C GLU A 64 -15.47 -9.83 16.15
N LYS A 65 -14.35 -9.96 16.86
CA LYS A 65 -13.11 -9.26 16.54
C LYS A 65 -12.31 -9.97 15.44
N VAL A 66 -12.69 -9.71 14.19
CA VAL A 66 -11.89 -10.07 13.00
C VAL A 66 -10.62 -9.23 12.96
N ARG A 67 -9.46 -9.81 13.33
CA ARG A 67 -8.19 -9.08 13.39
C ARG A 67 -7.75 -8.46 12.06
N PRO A 68 -7.82 -9.17 10.91
CA PRO A 68 -7.49 -8.58 9.62
C PRO A 68 -8.73 -7.97 8.94
N LEU A 69 -9.50 -7.15 9.65
CA LEU A 69 -10.79 -6.63 9.16
C LEU A 69 -10.67 -5.95 7.77
N THR A 70 -9.64 -5.13 7.57
CA THR A 70 -9.41 -4.40 6.31
C THR A 70 -9.11 -5.30 5.12
N GLY A 71 -8.54 -6.49 5.34
CA GLY A 71 -8.33 -7.49 4.29
C GLY A 71 -9.53 -8.43 4.10
N PHE A 72 -10.22 -8.74 5.20
CA PHE A 72 -11.41 -9.58 5.19
C PHE A 72 -12.61 -8.89 4.52
N GLN A 73 -12.87 -7.61 4.84
CA GLN A 73 -14.04 -6.88 4.34
C GLN A 73 -14.16 -6.85 2.81
N PRO A 74 -13.10 -6.53 2.03
CA PRO A 74 -13.21 -6.52 0.58
C PRO A 74 -13.53 -7.90 0.00
N LEU A 75 -12.96 -8.96 0.57
CA LEU A 75 -13.20 -10.34 0.16
C LEU A 75 -14.61 -10.82 0.52
N ALA A 76 -15.03 -10.59 1.77
CA ALA A 76 -16.30 -11.08 2.29
C ALA A 76 -17.53 -10.43 1.63
N PHE A 77 -17.40 -9.16 1.23
CA PHE A 77 -18.49 -8.39 0.62
C PHE A 77 -18.28 -8.11 -0.88
N ALA A 78 -17.30 -8.75 -1.51
CA ALA A 78 -16.97 -8.58 -2.92
C ALA A 78 -16.75 -7.11 -3.36
N PHE A 79 -16.17 -6.28 -2.48
CA PHE A 79 -15.87 -4.88 -2.82
C PHE A 79 -14.75 -4.75 -3.85
N ASP A 80 -13.97 -5.81 -4.08
CA ASP A 80 -13.04 -5.93 -5.18
C ASP A 80 -13.75 -6.12 -6.55
N TRP A 81 -15.02 -6.54 -6.55
CA TRP A 81 -15.86 -6.69 -7.74
C TRP A 81 -16.78 -5.51 -7.99
N GLN A 82 -17.28 -4.90 -6.92
CA GLN A 82 -18.05 -3.66 -7.04
C GLN A 82 -17.12 -2.51 -7.40
N ARG A 83 -17.62 -1.54 -8.18
CA ARG A 83 -16.91 -0.31 -8.63
C ARG A 83 -16.46 0.62 -7.48
N ARG A 84 -16.46 0.12 -6.24
CA ARG A 84 -16.08 0.76 -4.98
C ARG A 84 -14.77 0.23 -4.40
N ALA A 85 -13.90 -0.38 -5.20
CA ALA A 85 -12.47 -0.48 -4.86
C ALA A 85 -11.87 0.94 -4.89
N ALA A 86 -12.25 1.75 -3.89
CA ALA A 86 -11.78 3.09 -3.72
C ALA A 86 -10.28 2.97 -3.46
N VAL A 87 -9.47 3.41 -4.42
CA VAL A 87 -8.01 3.50 -4.30
C VAL A 87 -7.60 4.20 -2.99
N THR A 88 -8.49 5.03 -2.45
CA THR A 88 -8.38 5.72 -1.15
C THR A 88 -8.53 4.85 0.10
N ARG A 89 -8.87 3.55 -0.02
CA ARG A 89 -9.00 2.61 1.12
C ARG A 89 -7.86 1.59 1.22
N LEU A 90 -6.77 1.80 0.48
CA LEU A 90 -5.58 0.96 0.59
C LEU A 90 -4.91 1.13 1.96
N ARG A 91 -4.26 0.06 2.44
CA ARG A 91 -3.54 0.07 3.72
C ARG A 91 -2.34 1.03 3.70
N ILE A 92 -1.74 1.22 2.54
CA ILE A 92 -0.63 2.16 2.33
C ILE A 92 -1.25 3.53 2.02
N PRO A 93 -0.92 4.58 2.79
CA PRO A 93 -1.37 5.93 2.49
C PRO A 93 -1.01 6.33 1.07
N LEU A 94 -1.93 6.99 0.36
CA LEU A 94 -1.70 7.41 -1.01
C LEU A 94 -0.63 8.50 -1.06
N GLU A 95 -0.61 9.36 -0.04
CA GLU A 95 0.35 10.45 0.16
C GLU A 95 1.78 9.92 0.22
N TYR A 96 1.99 8.81 0.94
CA TYR A 96 3.31 8.16 1.03
C TYR A 96 3.82 7.71 -0.35
N LEU A 97 2.95 7.14 -1.17
CA LEU A 97 3.31 6.72 -2.53
C LEU A 97 3.57 7.93 -3.44
N ALA A 98 2.82 9.01 -3.25
CA ALA A 98 2.98 10.24 -4.02
C ALA A 98 4.31 10.93 -3.73
N GLU A 99 4.72 11.03 -2.46
CA GLU A 99 6.02 11.56 -2.07
C GLU A 99 7.18 10.78 -2.70
N LEU A 100 7.05 9.45 -2.80
CA LEU A 100 8.10 8.59 -3.35
C LEU A 100 8.20 8.62 -4.88
N PHE A 101 7.07 8.63 -5.59
CA PHE A 101 7.04 8.40 -7.03
C PHE A 101 6.69 9.62 -7.87
N THR A 102 6.06 10.64 -7.29
CA THR A 102 5.46 11.76 -8.03
C THR A 102 5.65 13.10 -7.33
N ALA A 103 6.67 13.22 -6.46
CA ALA A 103 7.00 14.44 -5.71
C ALA A 103 5.81 15.04 -4.94
N GLY A 104 4.92 14.19 -4.43
CA GLY A 104 3.73 14.56 -3.65
C GLY A 104 2.42 14.64 -4.44
N ASP A 105 2.44 14.45 -5.77
CA ASP A 105 1.22 14.45 -6.59
C ASP A 105 0.43 13.13 -6.46
N THR A 106 -0.66 13.17 -5.71
CA THR A 106 -1.51 12.00 -5.43
C THR A 106 -2.39 11.58 -6.61
N ASP A 107 -2.71 12.49 -7.53
CA ASP A 107 -3.61 12.21 -8.66
C ASP A 107 -2.96 11.27 -9.66
N VAL A 108 -1.66 11.45 -9.91
CA VAL A 108 -0.88 10.56 -10.80
C VAL A 108 -0.85 9.13 -10.25
N VAL A 109 -0.58 8.97 -8.94
CA VAL A 109 -0.54 7.65 -8.29
C VAL A 109 -1.93 7.03 -8.26
N ALA A 110 -2.97 7.81 -7.93
CA ALA A 110 -4.35 7.35 -7.94
C ALA A 110 -4.74 6.85 -9.34
N GLY A 111 -4.41 7.59 -10.39
CA GLY A 111 -4.67 7.22 -11.77
C GLY A 111 -4.01 5.89 -12.19
N VAL A 112 -2.76 5.66 -11.78
CA VAL A 112 -2.06 4.37 -12.03
C VAL A 112 -2.75 3.22 -11.29
N LEU A 113 -3.09 3.41 -10.02
CA LEU A 113 -3.76 2.38 -9.22
C LEU A 113 -5.17 2.06 -9.76
N MET A 114 -5.89 3.06 -10.25
CA MET A 114 -7.17 2.87 -10.95
C MET A 114 -6.98 2.07 -12.25
N LYS A 115 -5.95 2.37 -13.06
CA LYS A 115 -5.62 1.59 -14.27
C LYS A 115 -5.33 0.13 -13.97
N LEU A 116 -4.52 -0.15 -12.93
CA LEU A 116 -4.21 -1.52 -12.52
C LEU A 116 -5.45 -2.26 -11.99
N THR A 117 -6.31 -1.58 -11.25
CA THR A 117 -7.58 -2.15 -10.75
C THR A 117 -8.53 -2.47 -11.91
N ALA A 118 -8.67 -1.54 -12.86
CA ALA A 118 -9.46 -1.71 -14.06
C ALA A 118 -8.96 -2.89 -14.92
N LEU A 119 -7.64 -2.99 -15.11
CA LEU A 119 -7.01 -4.10 -15.80
C LEU A 119 -7.31 -5.44 -15.13
N ARG A 120 -7.16 -5.50 -13.80
CA ARG A 120 -7.42 -6.73 -13.02
C ARG A 120 -8.87 -7.17 -13.14
N SER A 121 -9.82 -6.23 -13.06
CA SER A 121 -11.25 -6.51 -13.23
C SER A 121 -11.56 -7.04 -14.63
N TYR A 122 -11.01 -6.40 -15.67
CA TYR A 122 -11.20 -6.83 -17.07
C TYR A 122 -10.65 -8.23 -17.34
N MET A 123 -9.39 -8.49 -16.98
CA MET A 123 -8.74 -9.79 -17.23
C MET A 123 -9.38 -10.92 -16.42
N ARG A 124 -9.94 -10.62 -15.24
CA ARG A 124 -10.68 -11.59 -14.42
C ARG A 124 -11.96 -12.05 -15.12
N ALA A 125 -12.77 -11.14 -15.63
CA ALA A 125 -13.99 -11.48 -16.36
C ALA A 125 -13.66 -12.40 -17.54
N ARG A 126 -12.59 -12.10 -18.28
CA ARG A 126 -12.10 -12.96 -19.36
C ARG A 126 -11.64 -14.34 -18.90
N ALA A 127 -10.96 -14.43 -17.76
CA ALA A 127 -10.56 -15.71 -17.18
C ALA A 127 -11.77 -16.59 -16.77
N LEU A 128 -12.94 -15.98 -16.55
CA LEU A 128 -14.20 -16.67 -16.26
C LEU A 128 -15.02 -17.00 -17.52
N GLY A 129 -14.50 -16.71 -18.72
CA GLY A 129 -15.18 -16.93 -19.99
C GLY A 129 -16.16 -15.81 -20.38
N GLU A 130 -16.19 -14.70 -19.64
CA GLU A 130 -16.99 -13.53 -20.01
C GLU A 130 -16.24 -12.61 -20.99
N PRO A 131 -16.93 -11.81 -21.82
CA PRO A 131 -16.28 -10.91 -22.77
C PRO A 131 -15.44 -9.80 -22.12
N GLY A 132 -15.61 -9.55 -20.82
CA GLY A 132 -14.94 -8.49 -20.09
C GLY A 132 -15.61 -7.12 -20.28
N HIS A 133 -15.67 -6.34 -19.21
CA HIS A 133 -16.38 -5.06 -19.21
C HIS A 133 -15.51 -3.93 -19.77
N GLU A 134 -15.57 -3.69 -21.08
CA GLU A 134 -14.77 -2.63 -21.74
C GLU A 134 -15.00 -1.23 -21.17
N ALA A 135 -16.19 -0.95 -20.64
CA ALA A 135 -16.52 0.32 -19.99
C ALA A 135 -15.59 0.63 -18.79
N VAL A 136 -15.03 -0.39 -18.14
CA VAL A 136 -14.08 -0.24 -17.02
C VAL A 136 -12.70 0.20 -17.53
N LEU A 137 -12.26 -0.32 -18.67
CA LEU A 137 -11.02 0.11 -19.33
C LEU A 137 -11.13 1.52 -19.91
N LYS A 138 -12.26 1.82 -20.57
CA LYS A 138 -12.51 3.15 -21.16
C LYS A 138 -12.48 4.26 -20.10
N ALA A 139 -13.01 4.00 -18.90
CA ALA A 139 -13.00 4.95 -17.80
C ALA A 139 -11.59 5.38 -17.35
N VAL A 140 -10.58 4.54 -17.60
CA VAL A 140 -9.16 4.83 -17.28
C VAL A 140 -8.31 5.11 -18.52
N GLY A 141 -8.96 5.33 -19.68
CA GLY A 141 -8.29 5.64 -20.94
C GLY A 141 -7.59 4.46 -21.61
N LEU A 142 -7.98 3.23 -21.31
CA LEU A 142 -7.43 2.02 -21.94
C LEU A 142 -8.40 1.43 -22.97
N THR A 143 -7.84 0.92 -24.06
CA THR A 143 -8.54 0.05 -25.01
C THR A 143 -8.40 -1.42 -24.56
N PRO A 144 -9.27 -2.34 -25.02
CA PRO A 144 -9.11 -3.78 -24.77
C PRO A 144 -7.73 -4.30 -25.15
N ARG A 145 -7.25 -3.92 -26.35
CA ARG A 145 -5.89 -4.25 -26.84
C ARG A 145 -4.80 -3.77 -25.88
N ASN A 146 -4.84 -2.50 -25.48
CA ASN A 146 -3.83 -1.95 -24.56
C ASN A 146 -3.90 -2.64 -23.20
N GLY A 147 -5.10 -3.03 -22.75
CA GLY A 147 -5.29 -3.83 -21.54
C GLY A 147 -4.61 -5.20 -21.64
N GLU A 148 -4.83 -5.92 -22.75
CA GLU A 148 -4.19 -7.22 -22.99
C GLU A 148 -2.66 -7.12 -23.09
N GLU A 149 -2.15 -6.12 -23.81
CA GLU A 149 -0.71 -5.85 -23.91
C GLU A 149 -0.12 -5.52 -22.53
N LEU A 150 -0.80 -4.70 -21.74
CA LEU A 150 -0.38 -4.38 -20.37
C LEU A 150 -0.41 -5.62 -19.46
N HIS A 151 -1.41 -6.51 -19.59
CA HIS A 151 -1.44 -7.78 -18.87
C HIS A 151 -0.30 -8.71 -19.30
N ARG A 152 0.02 -8.77 -20.60
CA ARG A 152 1.16 -9.53 -21.10
C ARG A 152 2.47 -9.04 -20.48
N LEU A 153 2.68 -7.73 -20.40
CA LEU A 153 3.90 -7.16 -19.84
C LEU A 153 4.00 -7.34 -18.32
N LEU A 154 2.90 -7.14 -17.58
CA LEU A 154 2.92 -7.14 -16.12
C LEU A 154 2.72 -8.52 -15.48
N ALA A 155 1.85 -9.36 -16.04
CA ALA A 155 1.46 -10.63 -15.43
C ALA A 155 2.14 -11.84 -16.08
N VAL A 156 2.21 -11.90 -17.42
CA VAL A 156 2.91 -12.98 -18.14
C VAL A 156 4.42 -12.77 -18.10
N ALA A 157 4.86 -11.54 -18.39
CA ALA A 157 6.23 -11.05 -18.18
C ALA A 157 7.34 -12.00 -18.68
N LYS A 158 7.22 -12.47 -19.94
CA LYS A 158 8.25 -13.33 -20.56
C LYS A 158 9.60 -12.62 -20.55
N TYR A 159 10.70 -13.39 -20.46
CA TYR A 159 12.05 -12.82 -20.35
C TYR A 159 12.37 -11.79 -21.46
N ALA A 160 12.06 -12.12 -22.71
CA ALA A 160 12.27 -11.24 -23.85
C ALA A 160 11.45 -9.93 -23.79
N ASP A 161 10.31 -9.94 -23.10
CA ASP A 161 9.46 -8.76 -22.92
C ASP A 161 9.93 -7.90 -21.73
N ARG A 162 10.66 -8.47 -20.75
CA ARG A 162 11.19 -7.75 -19.57
C ARG A 162 12.50 -7.01 -19.86
N TYR A 163 13.35 -7.61 -20.70
CA TYR A 163 14.70 -7.11 -20.96
C TYR A 163 14.86 -6.81 -22.45
N VAL A 164 14.59 -5.56 -22.82
CA VAL A 164 14.86 -5.05 -24.17
C VAL A 164 16.19 -4.30 -24.13
N VAL A 165 17.29 -5.05 -23.98
CA VAL A 165 18.65 -4.50 -23.97
C VAL A 165 19.22 -4.58 -25.38
N PRO A 166 19.39 -3.45 -26.09
CA PRO A 166 20.00 -3.46 -27.41
C PRO A 166 21.46 -3.87 -27.32
N ALA A 167 21.99 -4.51 -28.37
CA ALA A 167 23.41 -4.79 -28.45
C ALA A 167 24.18 -3.46 -28.41
N ALA A 168 25.08 -3.30 -27.44
CA ALA A 168 25.98 -2.15 -27.39
C ALA A 168 26.86 -2.13 -28.65
N HIS A 169 27.06 -0.95 -29.24
CA HIS A 169 27.96 -0.79 -30.38
C HIS A 169 29.37 -1.20 -29.96
N LYS A 170 29.88 -2.31 -30.54
CA LYS A 170 31.21 -2.87 -30.23
C LYS A 170 32.34 -1.86 -30.46
N GLU A 171 32.10 -0.89 -31.34
CA GLU A 171 33.03 0.17 -31.71
C GLU A 171 33.35 1.08 -30.51
N ASP A 172 32.34 1.45 -29.71
CA ASP A 172 32.51 2.26 -28.49
C ASP A 172 33.03 1.41 -27.31
N ALA A 173 32.71 0.12 -27.29
CA ALA A 173 33.19 -0.80 -26.25
C ALA A 173 34.72 -0.98 -26.30
N ALA A 174 35.32 -0.99 -27.49
CA ALA A 174 36.78 -1.03 -27.64
C ALA A 174 37.43 0.27 -27.12
N ALA A 175 36.83 1.43 -27.40
CA ALA A 175 37.30 2.72 -26.90
C ALA A 175 37.19 2.86 -25.36
N LEU A 176 36.12 2.32 -24.76
CA LEU A 176 35.93 2.26 -23.31
C LEU A 176 36.85 1.24 -22.63
N THR A 177 37.11 0.10 -23.27
CA THR A 177 38.07 -0.92 -22.78
C THR A 177 39.49 -0.37 -22.77
N ALA A 178 39.86 0.47 -23.76
CA ALA A 178 41.14 1.17 -23.78
C ALA A 178 41.30 2.20 -22.63
N MET A 179 40.20 2.68 -22.03
CA MET A 179 40.23 3.51 -20.82
C MET A 179 40.31 2.67 -19.52
N GLY A 180 40.08 1.35 -19.60
CA GLY A 180 39.73 0.47 -18.48
C GLY A 180 40.85 -0.38 -17.86
N ASN A 181 42.12 0.04 -17.94
CA ASN A 181 43.21 -0.61 -17.19
C ASN A 181 43.78 0.25 -16.05
N ARG A 182 42.99 1.20 -15.52
CA ARG A 182 43.34 1.90 -14.27
C ARG A 182 42.30 1.61 -13.20
N CYS A 183 42.71 0.82 -12.22
CA CYS A 183 42.02 0.73 -10.93
C CYS A 183 41.89 2.15 -10.33
N PRO A 184 40.71 2.59 -9.88
CA PRO A 184 40.52 3.93 -9.31
C PRO A 184 41.36 4.24 -8.05
N VAL A 185 41.98 3.22 -7.45
CA VAL A 185 42.84 3.31 -6.27
C VAL A 185 44.32 3.54 -6.62
N GLU A 186 44.73 3.39 -7.88
CA GLU A 186 46.13 3.57 -8.28
C GLU A 186 46.30 4.73 -9.25
N SER A 187 46.38 5.96 -8.71
CA SER A 187 47.29 7.02 -9.19
C SER A 187 47.15 8.25 -8.29
N PRO A 188 48.25 8.74 -7.67
CA PRO A 188 48.24 10.02 -7.00
C PRO A 188 48.33 11.12 -8.07
N ASP A 189 47.29 11.94 -8.14
CA ASP A 189 47.20 13.27 -8.75
C ASP A 189 47.71 13.46 -10.21
N SER A 190 46.80 13.86 -11.11
CA SER A 190 47.14 14.70 -12.28
C SER A 190 45.90 15.12 -13.08
N GLY A 191 45.36 16.30 -12.75
CA GLY A 191 45.04 17.37 -13.71
C GLY A 191 44.17 17.14 -14.96
N ARG A 192 43.52 16.00 -15.19
CA ARG A 192 42.67 15.77 -16.39
C ARG A 192 41.18 15.79 -16.09
N ARG A 193 40.45 16.54 -16.92
CA ARG A 193 39.00 16.80 -16.86
C ARG A 193 38.23 15.50 -16.63
N ARG A 194 37.54 15.42 -15.49
CA ARG A 194 36.68 14.29 -15.12
C ARG A 194 35.51 14.24 -16.09
N VAL A 195 35.41 13.15 -16.85
CA VAL A 195 34.21 12.84 -17.63
C VAL A 195 33.34 11.97 -16.72
N PRO A 196 32.10 12.37 -16.39
CA PRO A 196 31.22 11.54 -15.58
C PRO A 196 30.91 10.24 -16.31
N LEU A 197 31.03 9.10 -15.62
CA LEU A 197 30.68 7.80 -16.16
C LEU A 197 29.20 7.79 -16.56
N GLY A 198 28.89 7.41 -17.81
CA GLY A 198 27.53 7.20 -18.28
C GLY A 198 26.86 8.39 -18.97
N MET A 199 27.51 9.55 -19.08
CA MET A 199 27.04 10.62 -19.97
C MET A 199 27.70 10.51 -21.34
N PRO A 200 26.95 10.27 -22.43
CA PRO A 200 27.52 10.31 -23.77
C PRO A 200 28.01 11.73 -24.07
N VAL A 201 29.21 11.85 -24.64
CA VAL A 201 29.73 13.14 -25.10
C VAL A 201 28.86 13.57 -26.29
N PRO A 202 28.25 14.78 -26.28
CA PRO A 202 27.51 15.25 -27.44
C PRO A 202 28.43 15.27 -28.66
N ARG A 203 27.99 14.66 -29.76
CA ARG A 203 28.69 14.78 -31.06
C ARG A 203 28.82 16.26 -31.38
N ARG A 204 30.03 16.72 -31.71
CA ARG A 204 30.19 17.98 -32.44
C ARG A 204 29.62 17.75 -33.84
N ASP A 205 28.64 18.55 -34.22
CA ASP A 205 28.10 18.57 -35.58
C ASP A 205 29.25 18.83 -36.57
N ASN A 206 29.50 17.86 -37.45
CA ASN A 206 30.38 18.03 -38.60
C ASN A 206 29.51 18.48 -39.79
N PRO A 207 29.77 19.63 -40.43
CA PRO A 207 28.91 20.19 -41.46
C PRO A 207 29.19 19.56 -42.84
N ALA A 208 28.98 18.25 -42.95
CA ALA A 208 29.07 17.56 -44.24
C ALA A 208 28.02 16.46 -44.31
N GLY A 209 26.99 16.70 -45.12
CA GLY A 209 25.82 15.85 -45.31
C GLY A 209 26.08 14.58 -46.12
N GLY A 210 25.11 13.66 -46.02
CA GLY A 210 25.02 12.49 -46.88
C GLY A 210 24.15 11.39 -46.25
N ARG A 211 22.84 11.39 -46.57
CA ARG A 211 21.97 10.21 -46.40
C ARG A 211 22.40 9.09 -47.36
N PRO A 212 22.11 7.83 -47.03
CA PRO A 212 20.92 7.21 -47.63
C PRO A 212 19.83 6.87 -46.61
#